data_AF-A0A2W5F7W2-F1
#
_entry.id   AF-A0A2W5F7W2-F1
#
_cell.length_a   1.000
_cell.length_b   1.000
_cell.length_c   1.000
_cell.angle_alpha   90.00
_cell.angle_beta   90.00
_cell.angle_gamma   90.00
#
_symmetry.space_group_name_H-M   'P 1'
#
loop_
_entity.id
_entity.type
_entity.pdbx_description
1 polymer ?
#
loop_
_entity_poly.entity_id
_entity_poly.type
_entity_poly.pdbx_seq_one_letter_code
_entity_poly.pdbx_strand_id
1 'polypeptide(L)' 'MSTLMDEEIKRWTAKRKTALVLEIIQGKASVSEASRTYDLPPSEIES' A
#
# COMPACT_ATOMS: atom_id res chain seq x y z
N MET A 1 24.43 6.85 14.34
CA MET A 1 23.11 7.27 13.80
C MET A 1 22.97 6.64 12.44
N SER A 2 22.35 5.46 12.38
CA SER A 2 22.21 4.67 11.16
C SER A 2 20.81 4.05 11.18
N THR A 3 19.78 4.90 11.24
CA THR A 3 18.38 4.49 11.42
C THR A 3 17.51 4.92 10.24
N LEU A 4 18.11 5.14 9.05
CA LEU A 4 17.39 5.71 7.91
C LEU A 4 17.22 4.76 6.72
N MET A 5 17.87 3.59 6.71
CA MET A 5 17.92 2.73 5.51
C MET A 5 17.11 1.42 5.62
N ASP A 6 16.73 1.00 6.82
CA ASP A 6 15.96 -0.25 7.01
C ASP A 6 14.42 -0.05 6.98
N GLU A 7 13.93 1.19 7.12
CA GLU A 7 12.49 1.49 6.98
C GLU A 7 12.03 1.63 5.52
N GLU A 8 12.97 1.72 4.57
CA GLU A 8 12.66 2.02 3.17
C GLU A 8 12.24 0.78 2.37
N ILE A 9 12.65 -0.42 2.82
CA ILE A 9 12.55 -1.67 2.02
C ILE A 9 11.22 -2.42 2.23
N LYS A 10 10.42 -2.08 3.25
CA LYS A 10 9.05 -2.60 3.44
C LYS A 10 7.95 -1.56 3.20
N ARG A 11 8.32 -0.33 2.85
CA ARG A 11 7.37 0.76 2.70
C ARG A 11 6.87 0.79 1.26
N TRP A 12 5.61 0.39 1.09
CA TRP A 12 4.91 0.67 -0.15
C TRP A 12 5.04 2.17 -0.46
N THR A 13 5.63 2.51 -1.61
CA THR A 13 5.95 3.91 -1.92
C THR A 13 4.65 4.73 -1.95
N ALA A 14 4.66 5.93 -1.36
CA ALA A 14 3.47 6.76 -1.21
C ALA A 14 2.69 6.95 -2.53
N LYS A 15 3.40 7.00 -3.66
CA LYS A 15 2.87 7.06 -5.02
C LYS A 15 2.03 5.83 -5.41
N ARG A 16 2.47 4.66 -4.98
CA ARG A 16 1.80 3.39 -5.29
C ARG A 16 0.57 3.21 -4.39
N LYS A 17 0.58 3.76 -3.16
CA LYS A 17 -0.55 3.68 -2.19
C LYS A 17 -1.71 4.53 -2.68
N THR A 18 -1.40 5.75 -3.09
CA THR A 18 -2.37 6.65 -3.71
C THR A 18 -2.96 6.09 -4.99
N ALA A 19 -2.15 5.51 -5.89
CA ALA A 19 -2.68 4.87 -7.10
C ALA A 19 -3.66 3.74 -6.77
N LEU A 20 -3.29 2.86 -5.82
CA LEU A 20 -4.12 1.74 -5.38
C LEU A 20 -5.44 2.20 -4.74
N VAL A 21 -5.38 3.17 -3.82
CA VAL A 21 -6.56 3.75 -3.17
C VAL A 21 -7.49 4.41 -4.19
N LEU A 22 -6.95 5.09 -5.20
CA LEU A 22 -7.75 5.67 -6.28
C LEU A 22 -8.45 4.58 -7.11
N GLU A 23 -7.80 3.47 -7.42
CA GLU A 23 -8.44 2.34 -8.11
C GLU A 23 -9.53 1.68 -7.27
N ILE A 24 -9.34 1.62 -5.95
CA ILE A 24 -10.34 1.10 -5.01
C ILE A 24 -11.57 2.02 -4.93
N ILE A 25 -11.36 3.32 -4.80
CA ILE A 25 -12.45 4.32 -4.78
C ILE A 25 -13.20 4.34 -6.12
N GLN A 26 -12.49 4.15 -7.24
CA GLN A 26 -13.10 4.03 -8.57
C GLN A 26 -13.82 2.69 -8.81
N GLY A 27 -13.76 1.74 -7.86
CA GLY A 27 -14.38 0.42 -7.99
C GLY A 27 -13.68 -0.53 -8.97
N LYS A 28 -12.43 -0.22 -9.38
CA LYS A 28 -11.62 -1.05 -10.27
C LYS A 28 -10.88 -2.16 -9.54
N ALA A 29 -10.58 -1.95 -8.26
CA ALA A 29 -9.96 -2.93 -7.38
C ALA A 29 -10.70 -2.98 -6.04
N SER A 30 -10.73 -4.14 -5.38
CA SER A 30 -11.22 -4.27 -4.00
C SER A 30 -10.06 -4.23 -3.03
N VAL A 31 -10.27 -3.71 -1.81
CA VAL A 31 -9.30 -3.76 -0.70
C VAL A 31 -8.80 -5.20 -0.48
N SER A 32 -9.68 -6.19 -0.60
CA SER A 32 -9.33 -7.61 -0.44
C SER A 32 -8.44 -8.13 -1.58
N GLU A 33 -8.67 -7.66 -2.80
CA GLU A 33 -7.92 -8.06 -3.99
C GLU A 33 -6.54 -7.41 -4.00
N ALA A 34 -6.50 -6.12 -3.67
CA ALA A 34 -5.29 -5.35 -3.43
C ALA A 34 -4.43 -5.96 -2.32
N SER A 35 -5.06 -6.31 -1.20
CA SER A 35 -4.38 -6.96 -0.06
C SER A 35 -3.71 -8.27 -0.47
N ARG A 36 -4.40 -9.11 -1.25
CA ARG A 36 -3.83 -10.39 -1.74
C ARG A 36 -2.76 -10.20 -2.82
N THR A 37 -2.95 -9.22 -3.70
CA THR A 37 -2.05 -8.99 -4.84
C THR A 37 -0.72 -8.39 -4.41
N TYR A 38 -0.77 -7.51 -3.41
CA TYR A 38 0.40 -6.77 -2.93
C TYR A 38 0.90 -7.24 -1.56
N ASP A 39 0.28 -8.29 -1.01
CA ASP A 39 0.55 -8.82 0.34
C ASP A 39 0.52 -7.71 1.42
N LEU A 40 -0.38 -6.75 1.22
CA LEU A 40 -0.55 -5.60 2.10
C LEU A 40 -1.71 -5.88 3.07
N PRO A 41 -1.55 -5.66 4.38
CA PRO A 41 -2.68 -5.73 5.28
C PRO A 41 -3.67 -4.60 4.93
N PRO A 42 -4.99 -4.82 5.07
CA PRO A 42 -6.00 -3.78 4.85
C PRO A 42 -5.72 -2.51 5.65
N SER A 43 -5.21 -2.66 6.88
CA SER A 43 -4.80 -1.56 7.75
C SER A 43 -3.71 -0.67 7.13
N GLU A 44 -2.84 -1.19 6.26
CA GLU A 44 -1.86 -0.37 5.54
C GLU A 44 -2.52 0.39 4.36
N ILE A 45 -3.62 -0.12 3.81
CA ILE A 45 -4.34 0.49 2.67
C ILE A 45 -5.31 1.58 3.16
N GLU A 46 -5.88 1.39 4.36
CA GLU A 46 -6.88 2.28 4.97
C GLU A 46 -6.28 3.37 5.89
N SER A 47 -4.97 3.32 6.16
CA SER A 47 -4.27 4.24 7.09
C SER A 47 -3.67 5.48 6.44
#